data_AF-A0A5R2N539-F1
#
_entry.id   AF-A0A5R2N539-F1
#
_cell.length_a   1.000
_cell.length_b   1.000
_cell.length_c   1.000
_cell.angle_alpha   90.00
_cell.angle_beta   90.00
_cell.angle_gamma   90.00
#
_symmetry.space_group_name_H-M   'P 1'
#
loop_
_entity.id
_entity.type
_entity.pdbx_description
1 polymer ?
#
loop_
_entity_poly.entity_id
_entity_poly.type
_entity_poly.pdbx_seq_one_letter_code
_entity_poly.pdbx_strand_id
1 'polypeptide(L)' 'DEVLSLLDKAAVSYQIVLTKTDKIKAAGVPRLIEETLQKIKKRPAAFPFVLATSSEKGEGLEELQAAIVLAANGG' A
#
# COMPACT_ATOMS: atom_id res chain seq x y z
N ASP A 1 11.88 -5.24 5.97
CA ASP A 1 12.82 -4.27 5.38
C ASP A 1 13.69 -4.83 4.28
N GLU A 2 14.27 -6.03 4.39
CA GLU A 2 15.17 -6.58 3.37
C GLU A 2 14.55 -6.65 1.96
N VAL A 3 13.30 -7.11 1.85
CA VAL A 3 12.59 -7.18 0.55
C VAL A 3 12.41 -5.81 -0.07
N LEU A 4 11.93 -4.82 0.70
CA LEU A 4 11.71 -3.47 0.18
C LEU A 4 13.02 -2.81 -0.24
N SER A 5 14.09 -3.04 0.52
CA SER A 5 15.42 -2.55 0.17
C SER A 5 15.98 -3.21 -1.09
N LEU A 6 15.60 -4.46 -1.39
CA LEU A 6 15.95 -5.12 -2.64
C LEU A 6 15.19 -4.50 -3.82
N LEU A 7 13.90 -4.19 -3.66
CA LEU A 7 13.10 -3.51 -4.68
C LEU A 7 13.63 -2.09 -4.95
N ASP A 8 14.00 -1.35 -3.90
CA ASP A 8 14.64 -0.03 -4.00
C ASP A 8 15.93 -0.10 -4.84
N LYS A 9 16.79 -1.09 -4.60
CA LYS A 9 18.04 -1.29 -5.36
C LYS A 9 17.79 -1.71 -6.80
N ALA A 10 16.75 -2.51 -7.04
CA ALA A 10 16.38 -2.98 -8.37
C ALA A 10 15.60 -1.94 -9.20
N ALA A 11 15.29 -0.77 -8.62
CA ALA A 11 14.43 0.26 -9.21
C ALA A 11 13.05 -0.27 -9.64
N VAL A 12 12.53 -1.25 -8.91
CA VAL A 12 11.21 -1.85 -9.18
C VAL A 12 10.19 -1.13 -8.33
N SER A 13 9.31 -0.37 -8.99
CA SER A 13 8.22 0.34 -8.32
C SER A 13 7.27 -0.63 -7.61
N TYR A 14 6.87 -0.30 -6.38
CA TYR A 14 5.90 -1.09 -5.62
C TYR A 14 4.93 -0.20 -4.84
N GLN A 15 3.72 -0.69 -4.64
CA GLN A 15 2.71 -0.03 -3.82
C GLN A 15 2.42 -0.86 -2.57
N ILE A 16 2.20 -0.20 -1.43
CA ILE A 16 1.83 -0.88 -0.19
C ILE A 16 0.30 -0.93 -0.05
N VAL A 17 -0.19 -2.12 0.28
CA VAL A 17 -1.60 -2.40 0.57
C VAL A 17 -1.71 -3.04 1.95
N LEU A 18 -2.38 -2.35 2.87
CA LEU A 18 -2.67 -2.83 4.22
C LEU A 18 -3.96 -3.65 4.20
N THR A 19 -3.84 -4.97 4.28
CA THR A 19 -5.00 -5.87 4.21
C THR A 19 -5.61 -6.16 5.57
N LYS A 20 -6.78 -6.80 5.58
CA LYS A 20 -7.51 -7.27 6.78
C LYS A 20 -7.86 -6.14 7.74
N THR A 21 -8.27 -4.98 7.21
CA THR A 21 -8.70 -3.84 8.03
C THR A 21 -9.86 -4.18 8.97
N ASP A 22 -10.65 -5.21 8.66
CA ASP A 22 -11.71 -5.74 9.52
C ASP A 22 -11.22 -6.29 10.88
N LYS A 23 -9.92 -6.59 11.02
CA LYS A 23 -9.34 -7.08 12.27
C LYS A 23 -8.91 -5.99 13.23
N ILE A 24 -9.05 -4.72 12.85
CA ILE A 24 -8.69 -3.57 13.68
C ILE A 24 -9.85 -2.59 13.82
N LYS A 25 -9.75 -1.69 14.81
CA LYS A 25 -10.75 -0.63 14.96
C LYS A 25 -10.65 0.34 13.77
N ALA A 26 -11.79 0.84 13.30
CA ALA A 26 -11.86 1.80 12.18
C ALA A 26 -10.93 3.02 12.38
N ALA A 27 -10.87 3.56 13.61
CA ALA A 27 -9.98 4.67 13.94
C ALA A 27 -8.47 4.34 13.86
N GLY A 28 -8.10 3.05 13.86
CA GLY A 28 -6.72 2.59 13.71
C GLY A 28 -6.23 2.58 12.26
N VAL A 29 -7.14 2.50 11.27
CA VAL A 29 -6.78 2.44 9.86
C VAL A 29 -6.06 3.71 9.39
N PRO A 30 -6.59 4.95 9.62
CA PRO A 30 -5.90 6.17 9.19
C PRO A 30 -4.53 6.33 9.84
N ARG A 31 -4.41 5.93 11.12
CA ARG A 31 -3.15 5.97 11.84
C ARG A 31 -2.10 5.05 11.21
N LEU A 32 -2.46 3.82 10.87
CA LEU A 32 -1.54 2.87 10.23
C LEU A 32 -1.12 3.32 8.83
N ILE A 33 -2.03 3.93 8.07
CA ILE A 33 -1.72 4.53 6.77
C ILE A 33 -0.65 5.62 6.96
N GLU A 34 -0.87 6.57 7.87
CA GLU A 34 0.07 7.66 8.13
C GLU A 34 1.44 7.14 8.62
N GLU A 35 1.45 6.23 9.59
CA GLU A 35 2.69 5.61 10.07
C GLU A 35 3.46 4.89 8.94
N THR A 36 2.73 4.26 8.02
CA THR A 36 3.33 3.58 6.86
C THR A 36 3.89 4.58 5.84
N LEU A 37 3.14 5.65 5.54
CA LEU A 37 3.60 6.74 4.67
C LEU A 37 4.89 7.36 5.20
N GLN A 38 4.98 7.62 6.51
CA GLN A 38 6.20 8.15 7.12
C GLN A 38 7.39 7.17 6.99
N LYS A 39 7.15 5.86 7.13
CA LYS A 39 8.20 4.84 6.99
C LYS A 39 8.72 4.72 5.55
N ILE A 40 7.87 4.89 4.56
CA ILE A 40 8.27 4.76 3.14
C ILE A 40 8.71 6.07 2.50
N LYS A 41 8.56 7.21 3.17
CA LYS A 41 8.92 8.54 2.64
C LYS A 41 10.34 8.65 2.05
N LYS A 42 11.29 7.84 2.55
CA LYS A 42 12.69 7.82 2.09
C LYS A 42 12.99 6.68 1.10
N ARG A 43 12.00 5.89 0.70
CA ARG A 43 12.15 4.75 -0.20
C ARG A 43 11.77 5.17 -1.62
N PRO A 44 12.74 5.32 -2.54
CA PRO A 44 12.50 5.91 -3.86
C PRO A 44 11.62 5.05 -4.77
N ALA A 45 11.58 3.72 -4.56
CA ALA A 45 10.75 2.83 -5.36
C ALA A 45 9.31 2.66 -4.80
N ALA A 46 9.01 3.25 -3.65
CA ALA A 46 7.68 3.18 -3.06
C ALA A 46 6.73 4.18 -3.74
N PHE A 47 5.59 3.69 -4.24
CA PHE A 47 4.51 4.53 -4.74
C PHE A 47 3.94 5.39 -3.59
N PRO A 48 3.61 6.68 -3.83
CA PRO A 48 3.36 7.65 -2.76
C PRO A 48 2.00 7.48 -2.05
N PHE A 49 1.21 6.47 -2.41
CA PHE A 49 -0.10 6.20 -1.81
C PHE A 49 -0.15 4.79 -1.20
N VAL A 50 -0.69 4.70 0.02
CA VAL A 50 -0.94 3.44 0.73
C VAL A 50 -2.43 3.14 0.70
N LEU A 51 -2.79 1.94 0.24
CA LEU A 51 -4.18 1.47 0.25
C LEU A 51 -4.46 0.65 1.50
N ALA A 52 -5.72 0.58 1.89
CA ALA A 52 -6.18 -0.27 2.98
C ALA A 52 -7.43 -1.05 2.53
N THR A 53 -7.45 -2.36 2.78
CA THR A 53 -8.51 -3.24 2.28
C THR A 53 -8.94 -4.29 3.31
N SER A 54 -10.19 -4.75 3.20
CA SER A 54 -10.65 -6.00 3.82
C SER A 54 -11.23 -6.90 2.74
N SER A 55 -10.54 -8.01 2.45
CA SER A 55 -11.07 -9.00 1.52
C SER A 55 -12.34 -9.68 2.03
N GLU A 56 -12.53 -9.78 3.35
CA GLU A 56 -13.76 -10.36 3.91
C GLU A 56 -14.95 -9.42 3.87
N LYS A 57 -14.74 -8.11 3.99
CA LYS A 57 -15.81 -7.10 3.96
C LYS A 57 -15.99 -6.46 2.58
N GLY A 58 -15.07 -6.69 1.66
CA GLY A 58 -15.05 -6.06 0.34
C GLY A 58 -14.55 -4.62 0.33
N GLU A 59 -14.24 -4.04 1.50
CA GLU A 59 -13.77 -2.66 1.62
C GLU A 59 -12.42 -2.46 0.93
N GLY A 60 -12.29 -1.38 0.16
CA GLY A 60 -11.03 -0.98 -0.50
C GLY A 60 -10.65 -1.80 -1.74
N LEU A 61 -11.46 -2.80 -2.12
CA LEU A 61 -11.14 -3.68 -3.25
C LEU A 61 -11.31 -2.99 -4.61
N GLU A 62 -12.26 -2.07 -4.74
CA GLU A 62 -12.44 -1.27 -5.96
C GLU A 62 -11.22 -0.36 -6.19
N GLU A 63 -10.74 0.31 -5.15
CA GLU A 63 -9.54 1.14 -5.19
C GLU A 63 -8.30 0.31 -5.49
N LEU A 64 -8.19 -0.90 -4.94
CA LEU A 64 -7.10 -1.82 -5.24
C LEU A 64 -7.12 -2.26 -6.71
N GLN A 65 -8.30 -2.60 -7.25
CA GLN A 65 -8.43 -2.97 -8.67
C GLN A 65 -8.05 -1.80 -9.58
N ALA A 66 -8.52 -0.59 -9.26
CA ALA A 66 -8.16 0.62 -10.00
C ALA A 66 -6.64 0.88 -9.97
N ALA A 67 -6.00 0.69 -8.82
CA ALA A 67 -4.55 0.85 -8.70
C ALA A 67 -3.77 -0.20 -9.50
N ILE A 68 -4.25 -1.45 -9.56
CA ILE A 68 -3.65 -2.50 -10.41
C ILE A 68 -3.77 -2.12 -11.88
N VAL A 69 -4.93 -1.63 -12.32
CA VAL A 69 -5.12 -1.17 -13.71
C VAL A 69 -4.19 -0.01 -14.03
N LEU A 70 -4.05 0.97 -13.12
CA LEU A 70 -3.11 2.08 -13.29
C LEU A 70 -1.67 1.57 -13.47
N ALA A 71 -1.21 0.69 -12.58
CA ALA A 71 0.13 0.13 -12.64
C ALA A 71 0.36 -0.69 -13.93
N ALA A 72 -0.63 -1.49 -14.36
CA ALA A 72 -0.55 -2.25 -15.60
C ALA A 72 -0.46 -1.36 -16.85
N ASN A 73 -0.96 -0.13 -16.78
CA ASN A 73 -0.93 0.86 -17.85
C ASN A 73 0.29 1.79 -17.82
N GLY A 74 1.27 1.51 -16.95
CA GLY A 74 2.54 2.26 -16.89
C GLY A 74 2.70 3.21 -15.71
N GLY A 75 1.70 3.29 -14.83
CA GLY A 75 1.70 4.18 -13.66
C GLY A 75 1.15 5.58 -13.93
#